data_AF-Q6NEC7-F1
#
_entry.id   AF-Q6NEC7-F1
#
_cell.length_a   1.000
_cell.length_b   1.000
_cell.length_c   1.000
_cell.angle_alpha   90.00
_cell.angle_beta   90.00
_cell.angle_gamma   90.00
#
_symmetry.space_group_name_H-M   'P 1'
#
loop_
_entity.id
_entity.type
_entity.pdbx_description
1 polymer ?
#
loop_
_entity_poly.entity_id
_entity_poly.type
_entity_poly.pdbx_seq_one_letter_code
_entity_poly.pdbx_strand_id
1 'polypeptide(L)'
;MLPCAVMGEFRGTISYATRTRRLKAGSLIRVISGIYWEGELESPAAVTELVAALTRHGYALTAVSLYQFYCSQPISLPVHVSTERRITSTKYVVAHHVKRLRTVEVRGVCTECGVDAVKHLPDRQAIALLDVAYSGRHGSAVLRRESPMRVSARVKTLVDRAAVGADSVPERILVKALREAGLECTSNFRVGCIFGTLSCGITTL
;
A
#
# COMPACT_ATOMS: atom_id res chain seq x y z
N MET A 1 -24.68 -32.39 -2.58
CA MET A 1 -23.75 -31.36 -3.06
C MET A 1 -23.14 -30.69 -1.84
N LEU A 2 -21.90 -31.04 -1.48
CA LEU A 2 -21.17 -30.34 -0.41
C LEU A 2 -20.79 -28.95 -0.92
N PRO A 3 -20.96 -27.87 -0.13
CA PRO A 3 -20.47 -26.57 -0.52
C PRO A 3 -18.94 -26.65 -0.66
N CYS A 4 -18.40 -26.18 -1.79
CA CYS A 4 -16.97 -25.96 -2.00
C CYS A 4 -16.42 -25.19 -0.79
N ALA A 5 -15.70 -25.87 0.09
CA ALA A 5 -15.13 -25.25 1.26
C ALA A 5 -14.05 -24.26 0.80
N VAL A 6 -14.38 -22.97 0.81
CA VAL A 6 -13.38 -21.89 0.75
C VAL A 6 -12.62 -21.97 2.07
N MET A 7 -11.62 -22.83 2.09
CA MET A 7 -10.74 -22.96 3.23
C MET A 7 -9.78 -21.76 3.23
N GLY A 8 -9.52 -21.22 4.42
CA GLY A 8 -8.85 -19.94 4.62
C GLY A 8 -7.64 -20.08 5.55
N GLU A 9 -7.38 -19.04 6.35
CA GLU A 9 -6.37 -19.08 7.39
C GLU A 9 -6.63 -20.26 8.36
N PHE A 10 -5.65 -21.14 8.50
CA PHE A 10 -5.71 -22.22 9.47
C PHE A 10 -5.45 -21.69 10.88
N ARG A 11 -6.47 -21.76 11.74
CA ARG A 11 -6.44 -21.27 13.13
C ARG A 11 -6.39 -22.37 14.19
N GLY A 12 -6.33 -23.63 13.78
CA GLY A 12 -6.34 -24.76 14.71
C GLY A 12 -5.00 -24.96 15.43
N THR A 13 -5.06 -25.52 16.64
CA THR A 13 -3.86 -25.97 17.36
C THR A 13 -3.56 -27.41 16.97
N ILE A 14 -2.44 -27.65 16.30
CA ILE A 14 -1.97 -29.00 15.95
C ILE A 14 -0.52 -29.22 16.37
N SER A 15 -0.20 -30.47 16.69
CA SER A 15 1.16 -30.89 17.01
C SER A 15 2.12 -30.58 15.85
N TYR A 16 3.40 -30.42 16.19
CA TYR A 16 4.45 -30.20 15.20
C TYR A 16 4.48 -31.32 14.15
N ALA A 17 4.38 -32.58 14.59
CA ALA A 17 4.38 -33.74 13.71
C ALA A 17 3.21 -33.70 12.71
N THR A 18 1.99 -33.40 13.18
CA THR A 18 0.80 -33.28 12.33
C THR A 18 0.95 -32.15 11.32
N ARG A 19 1.47 -30.99 11.75
CA ARG A 19 1.69 -29.83 10.87
C ARG A 19 2.68 -30.16 9.76
N THR A 20 3.81 -30.74 10.10
CA THR A 20 4.84 -31.16 9.13
C THR A 20 4.29 -32.18 8.14
N ARG A 21 3.49 -33.15 8.62
CA ARG A 21 2.80 -34.11 7.75
C ARG A 21 1.87 -33.41 6.76
N ARG A 22 1.06 -32.46 7.23
CA ARG A 22 0.10 -31.73 6.41
C ARG A 22 0.75 -30.81 5.38
N LEU A 23 1.85 -30.14 5.75
CA LEU A 23 2.67 -29.33 4.85
C LEU A 23 3.27 -30.20 3.73
N LYS A 24 3.84 -31.36 4.07
CA LYS A 24 4.38 -32.32 3.07
C LYS A 24 3.30 -32.86 2.15
N ALA A 25 2.10 -33.11 2.68
CA ALA A 25 0.96 -33.60 1.92
C ALA A 25 0.26 -32.52 1.09
N GLY A 26 0.66 -31.24 1.17
CA GLY A 26 0.01 -30.13 0.46
C GLY A 26 -1.36 -29.70 1.02
N SER A 27 -1.93 -30.46 1.96
CA SER A 27 -3.20 -30.15 2.66
C SER A 27 -3.14 -28.92 3.58
N LEU A 28 -1.96 -28.36 3.79
CA LEU A 28 -1.71 -27.13 4.53
C LEU A 28 -0.57 -26.39 3.83
N ILE A 29 -0.74 -25.10 3.61
CA ILE A 29 0.22 -24.23 2.94
C ILE A 29 0.81 -23.29 3.99
N ARG A 30 2.14 -23.18 4.06
CA ARG A 30 2.78 -22.12 4.86
C ARG A 30 2.86 -20.86 4.03
N VAL A 31 2.02 -19.87 4.35
CA VAL A 31 1.97 -18.61 3.61
C VAL A 31 3.10 -17.68 4.04
N ILE A 32 3.31 -17.55 5.35
CA ILE A 32 4.46 -16.87 5.95
C ILE A 32 4.74 -17.49 7.32
N SER A 33 5.81 -17.11 8.00
CA SER A 33 6.08 -17.61 9.35
C SER A 33 4.91 -17.33 10.29
N GLY A 34 4.35 -18.40 10.87
CA GLY A 34 3.21 -18.33 11.80
C GLY A 34 1.83 -18.33 11.15
N ILE A 35 1.73 -18.14 9.83
CA ILE A 35 0.44 -18.13 9.11
C ILE A 35 0.39 -19.31 8.15
N TYR A 36 -0.64 -20.13 8.33
CA TYR A 36 -0.89 -21.31 7.52
C TYR A 36 -2.25 -21.19 6.86
N TRP A 37 -2.43 -21.87 5.73
CA TRP A 37 -3.62 -21.78 4.90
C TRP A 37 -4.08 -23.16 4.47
N GLU A 38 -5.38 -23.37 4.45
CA GLU A 38 -6.01 -24.57 3.91
C GLU A 38 -6.72 -24.21 2.60
N GLY A 39 -6.67 -25.06 1.59
CA GLY A 39 -7.28 -24.78 0.28
C GLY A 39 -6.43 -23.91 -0.65
N GLU A 40 -7.06 -23.38 -1.69
CA GLU A 40 -6.40 -22.66 -2.78
C GLU A 40 -6.25 -21.16 -2.49
N LEU A 41 -5.08 -20.61 -2.83
CA LEU A 41 -4.74 -19.21 -2.60
C LEU A 41 -4.88 -18.31 -3.84
N GLU A 42 -5.14 -18.88 -5.01
CA GLU A 42 -5.10 -18.16 -6.30
C GLU A 42 -6.39 -17.37 -6.57
N SER A 43 -7.50 -17.71 -5.89
CA SER A 43 -8.75 -16.99 -6.05
C SER A 43 -8.66 -15.56 -5.46
N PRO A 44 -9.26 -14.54 -6.10
CA PRO A 44 -9.28 -13.18 -5.55
C PRO A 44 -9.87 -13.08 -4.14
N ALA A 45 -10.86 -13.94 -3.82
CA ALA A 45 -11.45 -14.01 -2.49
C ALA A 45 -10.45 -14.53 -1.44
N ALA A 46 -9.67 -15.56 -1.77
CA ALA A 46 -8.61 -16.07 -0.90
C ALA A 46 -7.50 -15.03 -0.69
N VAL A 47 -7.09 -14.29 -1.72
CA VAL A 47 -6.08 -13.22 -1.57
C VAL A 47 -6.62 -12.09 -0.69
N THR A 48 -7.90 -11.75 -0.80
CA THR A 48 -8.54 -10.76 0.07
C THR A 48 -8.54 -11.20 1.53
N GLU A 49 -8.92 -12.45 1.81
CA GLU A 49 -8.87 -12.99 3.18
C GLU A 49 -7.42 -13.11 3.69
N LEU A 50 -6.44 -13.38 2.80
CA LEU A 50 -5.03 -13.35 3.15
C LEU A 50 -4.60 -11.95 3.60
N VAL A 51 -5.00 -10.90 2.89
CA VAL A 51 -4.69 -9.50 3.28
C VAL A 51 -5.32 -9.18 4.65
N ALA A 52 -6.54 -9.65 4.89
CA ALA A 52 -7.18 -9.51 6.20
C ALA A 52 -6.42 -10.27 7.31
N ALA A 53 -5.96 -11.51 7.04
CA ALA A 53 -5.13 -12.28 7.96
C ALA A 53 -3.81 -11.56 8.27
N LEU A 54 -3.09 -11.11 7.24
CA LEU A 54 -1.84 -10.37 7.39
C LEU A 54 -2.03 -9.11 8.25
N THR A 55 -3.11 -8.37 8.00
CA THR A 55 -3.48 -7.18 8.80
C THR A 55 -3.68 -7.55 10.28
N ARG A 56 -4.44 -8.61 10.58
CA ARG A 56 -4.66 -9.09 11.96
C ARG A 56 -3.37 -9.49 12.67
N HIS A 57 -2.40 -10.01 11.92
CA HIS A 57 -1.08 -10.40 12.44
C HIS A 57 -0.07 -9.24 12.52
N GLY A 58 -0.50 -8.01 12.24
CA GLY A 58 0.32 -6.81 12.37
C GLY A 58 1.27 -6.55 11.19
N TYR A 59 1.01 -7.17 10.04
CA TYR A 59 1.72 -6.84 8.80
C TYR A 59 1.03 -5.66 8.11
N ALA A 60 1.83 -4.75 7.54
CA ALA A 60 1.30 -3.61 6.79
C ALA A 60 1.44 -3.84 5.29
N LEU A 61 0.37 -3.65 4.52
CA LEU A 61 0.40 -3.75 3.07
C LEU A 61 1.32 -2.67 2.47
N THR A 62 2.19 -3.04 1.53
CA THR A 62 3.19 -2.13 0.93
C THR A 62 3.38 -2.36 -0.57
N ALA A 63 4.24 -1.56 -1.19
CA ALA A 63 4.73 -1.72 -2.56
C ALA A 63 3.60 -1.91 -3.58
N VAL A 64 3.74 -2.90 -4.47
CA VAL A 64 2.77 -3.18 -5.54
C VAL A 64 1.40 -3.57 -5.00
N SER A 65 1.32 -4.30 -3.88
CA SER A 65 0.03 -4.68 -3.29
C SER A 65 -0.70 -3.47 -2.70
N LEU A 66 0.04 -2.52 -2.12
CA LEU A 66 -0.54 -1.26 -1.66
C LEU A 66 -1.02 -0.39 -2.83
N TYR A 67 -0.23 -0.31 -3.90
CA TYR A 67 -0.63 0.37 -5.13
C TYR A 67 -1.92 -0.23 -5.71
N GLN A 68 -1.98 -1.55 -5.87
CA GLN A 68 -3.18 -2.25 -6.34
C GLN A 68 -4.38 -1.96 -5.44
N PHE A 69 -4.19 -2.03 -4.13
CA PHE A 69 -5.24 -1.72 -3.15
C PHE A 69 -5.79 -0.30 -3.32
N TYR A 70 -4.93 0.71 -3.36
CA TYR A 70 -5.36 2.11 -3.53
C TYR A 70 -6.03 2.37 -4.88
N CYS A 71 -5.56 1.73 -5.93
CA CYS A 71 -6.16 1.83 -7.26
C CYS A 71 -7.40 0.94 -7.45
N SER A 72 -7.90 0.29 -6.38
CA SER A 72 -9.03 -0.64 -6.44
C SER A 72 -8.85 -1.75 -7.49
N GLN A 73 -7.61 -2.19 -7.67
CA GLN A 73 -7.25 -3.32 -8.51
C GLN A 73 -7.23 -4.60 -7.67
N PRO A 74 -7.51 -5.77 -8.27
CA PRO A 74 -7.27 -7.04 -7.59
C PRO A 74 -5.82 -7.15 -7.11
N ILE A 75 -5.63 -7.49 -5.84
CA ILE A 75 -4.29 -7.73 -5.30
C ILE A 75 -3.80 -9.07 -5.84
N SER A 76 -2.61 -9.07 -6.44
CA SER A 76 -1.99 -10.29 -6.97
C SER A 76 -1.07 -10.93 -5.94
N LEU A 77 -0.87 -12.25 -6.07
CA LEU A 77 0.23 -12.93 -5.40
C LEU A 77 1.57 -12.66 -6.11
N PRO A 78 2.69 -12.60 -5.37
CA PRO A 78 2.76 -12.57 -3.92
C PRO A 78 2.23 -11.25 -3.34
N VAL A 79 1.64 -11.28 -2.13
CA VAL A 79 1.25 -10.07 -1.40
C VAL A 79 2.48 -9.44 -0.77
N HIS A 80 2.69 -8.15 -0.99
CA HIS A 80 3.81 -7.40 -0.42
C HIS A 80 3.42 -6.76 0.90
N VAL A 81 4.18 -7.06 1.95
CA VAL A 81 3.98 -6.49 3.29
C VAL A 81 5.27 -5.98 3.90
N SER A 82 5.17 -4.93 4.71
CA SER A 82 6.24 -4.42 5.56
C SER A 82 6.06 -4.90 7.00
N THR A 83 7.17 -5.17 7.67
CA THR A 83 7.20 -5.59 9.08
C THR A 83 8.52 -5.20 9.74
N GLU A 84 8.50 -4.99 11.06
CA GLU A 84 9.73 -4.80 11.84
C GLU A 84 10.43 -6.13 12.17
N ARG A 85 9.77 -7.25 11.90
CA ARG A 85 10.32 -8.60 12.14
C ARG A 85 11.15 -9.03 10.93
N ARG A 86 12.29 -9.68 11.18
CA ARG A 86 13.04 -10.36 10.11
C ARG A 86 12.36 -11.68 9.78
N ILE A 87 11.65 -11.71 8.67
CA ILE A 87 10.90 -12.89 8.23
C ILE A 87 11.26 -13.22 6.78
N THR A 88 11.40 -14.51 6.50
CA THR A 88 11.66 -15.01 5.16
C THR A 88 10.42 -14.89 4.29
N SER A 89 10.58 -14.29 3.12
CA SER A 89 9.54 -14.25 2.08
C SER A 89 9.21 -15.64 1.55
N THR A 90 8.01 -15.81 1.04
CA THR A 90 7.54 -17.03 0.35
C THR A 90 7.03 -16.67 -1.03
N LYS A 91 6.62 -17.67 -1.83
CA LYS A 91 5.95 -17.42 -3.11
C LYS A 91 4.58 -16.73 -2.98
N TYR A 92 4.02 -16.65 -1.78
CA TYR A 92 2.71 -16.05 -1.51
C TYR A 92 2.81 -14.67 -0.86
N VAL A 93 3.88 -14.42 -0.09
CA VAL A 93 4.08 -13.15 0.61
C VAL A 93 5.53 -12.72 0.49
N VAL A 94 5.75 -11.49 0.03
CA VAL A 94 7.05 -10.82 0.07
C VAL A 94 7.06 -9.92 1.31
N ALA A 95 7.96 -10.22 2.25
CA ALA A 95 8.12 -9.46 3.48
C ALA A 95 9.31 -8.49 3.38
N HIS A 96 9.04 -7.20 3.52
CA HIS A 96 10.03 -6.12 3.58
C HIS A 96 10.31 -5.78 5.04
N HIS A 97 11.53 -6.02 5.48
CA HIS A 97 11.95 -5.66 6.83
C HIS A 97 12.27 -4.16 6.90
N VAL A 98 11.61 -3.44 7.80
CA VAL A 98 11.84 -2.03 8.08
C VAL A 98 12.20 -1.82 9.54
N LYS A 99 13.11 -0.88 9.85
CA LYS A 99 13.53 -0.63 11.24
C LYS A 99 12.45 -0.03 12.12
N ARG A 100 11.59 0.80 11.52
CA ARG A 100 10.47 1.47 12.16
C ARG A 100 9.32 1.50 11.18
N LEU A 101 8.30 0.70 11.45
CA LEU A 101 7.13 0.62 10.60
C LEU A 101 6.18 1.76 10.94
N ARG A 102 5.76 2.51 9.93
CA ARG A 102 4.75 3.55 10.06
C ARG A 102 3.52 3.13 9.28
N THR A 103 2.40 3.04 9.98
CA THR A 103 1.18 2.48 9.43
C THR A 103 0.04 3.49 9.44
N VAL A 104 -0.89 3.28 8.51
CA VAL A 104 -2.18 3.96 8.43
C VAL A 104 -3.24 2.89 8.15
N GLU A 105 -4.35 2.95 8.86
CA GLU A 105 -5.49 2.09 8.57
C GLU A 105 -6.33 2.70 7.44
N VAL A 106 -6.56 1.93 6.39
CA VAL A 106 -7.35 2.36 5.24
C VAL A 106 -8.32 1.25 4.89
N ARG A 107 -9.64 1.53 4.93
CA ARG A 107 -10.71 0.55 4.67
C ARG A 107 -10.52 -0.77 5.44
N GLY A 108 -10.13 -0.68 6.73
CA GLY A 108 -9.90 -1.82 7.60
C GLY A 108 -8.62 -2.63 7.31
N VAL A 109 -7.76 -2.16 6.40
CA VAL A 109 -6.47 -2.77 6.07
C VAL A 109 -5.34 -1.95 6.71
N CYS A 110 -4.41 -2.63 7.38
CA CYS A 110 -3.18 -1.99 7.86
C CYS A 110 -2.26 -1.76 6.66
N THR A 111 -1.95 -0.50 6.36
CA THR A 111 -1.10 -0.11 5.23
C THR A 111 0.15 0.61 5.72
N GLU A 112 1.26 0.48 5.00
CA GLU A 112 2.42 1.33 5.23
C GLU A 112 2.13 2.76 4.74
N CYS A 113 2.69 3.77 5.41
CA CYS A 113 2.59 5.16 4.93
C CYS A 113 3.04 5.28 3.47
N GLY A 114 2.31 6.04 2.65
CA GLY A 114 2.54 6.12 1.21
C GLY A 114 3.99 6.48 0.84
N VAL A 115 4.57 7.47 1.52
CA VAL A 115 5.98 7.89 1.32
C VAL A 115 7.03 6.83 1.68
N ASP A 116 6.70 5.85 2.51
CA ASP A 116 7.60 4.74 2.80
C ASP A 116 7.42 3.61 1.78
N ALA A 117 6.18 3.32 1.39
CA ALA A 117 5.85 2.23 0.48
C ALA A 117 6.42 2.41 -0.94
N VAL A 118 6.63 3.65 -1.39
CA VAL A 118 7.19 3.96 -2.73
C VAL A 118 8.64 3.51 -2.93
N LYS A 119 9.36 3.15 -1.85
CA LYS A 119 10.75 2.67 -1.93
C LYS A 119 10.90 1.42 -2.79
N HIS A 120 9.84 0.60 -2.87
CA HIS A 120 9.83 -0.68 -3.58
C HIS A 120 9.09 -0.63 -4.93
N LEU A 121 8.67 0.56 -5.37
CA LEU A 121 7.90 0.75 -6.60
C LEU A 121 8.73 1.43 -7.70
N PRO A 122 8.51 1.11 -8.98
CA PRO A 122 8.93 1.95 -10.09
C PRO A 122 8.32 3.35 -10.01
N ASP A 123 9.04 4.38 -10.49
CA ASP A 123 8.66 5.79 -10.33
C ASP A 123 7.22 6.10 -10.78
N ARG A 124 6.78 5.54 -11.90
CA ARG A 124 5.41 5.76 -12.41
C ARG A 124 4.35 5.26 -11.43
N GLN A 125 4.52 4.06 -10.88
CA GLN A 125 3.60 3.49 -9.90
C GLN A 125 3.71 4.20 -8.56
N ALA A 126 4.92 4.61 -8.18
CA ALA A 126 5.16 5.38 -6.97
C ALA A 126 4.41 6.72 -6.99
N ILE A 127 4.52 7.49 -8.09
CA ILE A 127 3.79 8.76 -8.25
C ILE A 127 2.28 8.52 -8.18
N ALA A 128 1.78 7.51 -8.90
CA ALA A 128 0.35 7.19 -8.88
C ALA A 128 -0.15 6.77 -7.48
N LEU A 129 0.65 6.03 -6.71
CA LEU A 129 0.34 5.71 -5.32
C LEU A 129 0.25 6.99 -4.47
N LEU A 130 1.23 7.89 -4.59
CA LEU A 130 1.25 9.16 -3.85
C LEU A 130 0.04 10.05 -4.19
N ASP A 131 -0.34 10.11 -5.47
CA ASP A 131 -1.52 10.86 -5.91
C ASP A 131 -2.79 10.39 -5.20
N VAL A 132 -2.96 9.07 -5.03
CA VAL A 132 -4.17 8.52 -4.39
C VAL A 132 -4.06 8.62 -2.87
N ALA A 133 -2.91 8.22 -2.29
CA ALA A 133 -2.68 8.19 -0.85
C ALA A 133 -2.77 9.57 -0.20
N TYR A 134 -2.37 10.62 -0.94
CA TYR A 134 -2.39 12.01 -0.47
C TYR A 134 -3.35 12.89 -1.29
N SER A 135 -4.46 12.31 -1.73
CA SER A 135 -5.54 13.05 -2.40
C SER A 135 -6.42 13.82 -1.43
N GLY A 136 -7.17 14.79 -1.97
CA GLY A 136 -8.19 15.49 -1.22
C GLY A 136 -7.67 16.63 -0.35
N ARG A 137 -8.63 17.34 0.25
CA ARG A 137 -8.43 18.55 1.06
C ARG A 137 -7.31 18.46 2.10
N HIS A 138 -7.13 17.30 2.71
CA HIS A 138 -6.15 17.09 3.78
C HIS A 138 -4.87 16.40 3.31
N GLY A 139 -4.76 16.04 2.03
CA GLY A 139 -3.64 15.28 1.47
C GLY A 139 -2.28 15.90 1.76
N SER A 140 -2.12 17.20 1.53
CA SER A 140 -0.88 17.94 1.80
C SER A 140 -0.50 17.96 3.28
N ALA A 141 -1.49 18.06 4.18
CA ALA A 141 -1.25 18.05 5.62
C ALA A 141 -0.87 16.65 6.11
N VAL A 142 -1.54 15.61 5.59
CA VAL A 142 -1.22 14.20 5.86
C VAL A 142 0.19 13.87 5.34
N LEU A 143 0.52 14.27 4.12
CA LEU A 143 1.86 14.11 3.57
C LEU A 143 2.92 14.80 4.43
N ARG A 144 2.68 16.03 4.88
CA ARG A 144 3.63 16.75 5.75
C ARG A 144 3.86 16.05 7.08
N ARG A 145 2.82 15.47 7.67
CA ARG A 145 2.92 14.65 8.88
C ARG A 145 3.68 13.35 8.64
N GLU A 146 3.49 12.74 7.47
CA GLU A 146 4.08 11.45 7.11
C GLU A 146 5.45 11.56 6.45
N SER A 147 5.85 12.72 5.95
CA SER A 147 7.15 12.98 5.34
C SER A 147 8.00 13.85 6.28
N PRO A 148 8.62 13.28 7.33
CA PRO A 148 9.58 14.04 8.11
C PRO A 148 10.73 14.50 7.20
N MET A 149 11.49 15.52 7.63
CA MET A 149 12.56 16.19 6.85
C MET A 149 13.67 15.28 6.27
N ARG A 150 13.64 13.95 6.51
CA ARG A 150 14.66 12.97 6.09
C ARG A 150 14.08 11.85 5.22
N VAL A 151 13.33 12.19 4.18
CA VAL A 151 13.07 11.26 3.07
C VAL A 151 14.26 11.24 2.10
N SER A 152 14.48 10.13 1.40
CA SER A 152 15.54 10.06 0.38
C SER A 152 15.31 11.07 -0.75
N ALA A 153 16.38 11.47 -1.45
CA ALA A 153 16.29 12.39 -2.59
C ALA A 153 15.30 11.88 -3.66
N ARG A 154 15.31 10.57 -3.95
CA ARG A 154 14.35 9.94 -4.86
C ARG A 154 12.90 10.14 -4.39
N VAL A 155 12.61 9.87 -3.12
CA VAL A 155 11.25 10.03 -2.57
C VAL A 155 10.81 11.49 -2.62
N LYS A 156 11.73 12.43 -2.35
CA LYS A 156 11.45 13.87 -2.51
C LYS A 156 11.04 14.20 -3.94
N THR A 157 11.82 13.76 -4.94
CA THR A 157 11.49 13.95 -6.36
C THR A 157 10.15 13.32 -6.75
N LEU A 158 9.82 12.14 -6.22
CA LEU A 158 8.53 11.49 -6.49
C LEU A 158 7.35 12.28 -5.91
N VAL A 159 7.52 12.83 -4.70
CA VAL A 159 6.53 13.70 -4.06
C VAL A 159 6.31 14.98 -4.85
N ASP A 160 7.40 15.63 -5.30
CA ASP A 160 7.33 16.87 -6.09
C ASP A 160 6.60 16.65 -7.44
N ARG A 161 6.67 15.44 -7.99
CA ARG A 161 5.97 15.05 -9.23
C ARG A 161 4.53 14.58 -9.01
N ALA A 162 4.14 14.24 -7.78
CA ALA A 162 2.80 13.77 -7.47
C ALA A 162 1.81 14.93 -7.29
N ALA A 163 0.61 14.81 -7.84
CA ALA A 163 -0.48 15.77 -7.74
C ALA A 163 -1.15 15.71 -6.34
N VAL A 164 -0.35 15.93 -5.30
CA VAL A 164 -0.78 15.92 -3.90
C VAL A 164 -1.88 16.96 -3.67
N GLY A 165 -2.92 16.55 -2.95
CA GLY A 165 -4.08 17.39 -2.67
C GLY A 165 -5.10 17.40 -3.80
N ALA A 166 -4.77 17.03 -5.04
CA ALA A 166 -5.75 16.97 -6.12
C ALA A 166 -6.75 15.82 -5.88
N ASP A 167 -8.04 16.14 -5.88
CA ASP A 167 -9.09 15.20 -5.49
C ASP A 167 -9.73 14.48 -6.69
N SER A 168 -9.69 15.09 -7.88
CA SER A 168 -10.30 14.54 -9.09
C SER A 168 -9.27 14.13 -10.16
N VAL A 169 -9.65 13.18 -11.01
CA VAL A 169 -8.80 12.72 -12.13
C VAL A 169 -8.45 13.87 -13.09
N PRO A 170 -9.40 14.72 -13.53
CA PRO A 170 -9.07 15.87 -14.38
C PRO A 170 -8.12 16.85 -13.70
N GLU A 171 -8.32 17.12 -12.40
CA GLU A 171 -7.45 18.00 -11.64
C GLU A 171 -6.02 17.45 -11.55
N ARG A 172 -5.87 16.15 -11.29
CA ARG A 172 -4.54 15.49 -11.29
C ARG A 172 -3.85 15.58 -12.64
N ILE A 173 -4.58 15.37 -13.75
CA ILE A 173 -4.05 15.51 -15.10
C ILE A 173 -3.55 16.94 -15.33
N LEU A 174 -4.36 17.93 -14.95
CA LEU A 174 -4.02 19.34 -15.09
C LEU A 174 -2.79 19.72 -14.25
N VAL A 175 -2.73 19.34 -12.97
CA VAL A 175 -1.57 19.61 -12.09
C VAL A 175 -0.29 19.01 -12.66
N LYS A 176 -0.36 17.77 -13.16
CA LYS A 176 0.81 17.11 -13.76
C LYS A 176 1.28 17.82 -15.01
N ALA A 177 0.37 18.14 -15.93
CA ALA A 177 0.71 18.86 -17.15
C ALA A 177 1.34 20.23 -16.86
N LEU A 178 0.82 20.96 -15.88
CA LEU A 178 1.37 22.26 -15.48
C LEU A 178 2.76 22.14 -14.83
N ARG A 179 2.99 21.12 -14.00
CA ARG A 179 4.32 20.85 -13.42
C ARG A 179 5.33 20.37 -14.46
N GLU A 180 4.91 19.57 -15.42
CA GLU A 180 5.74 19.18 -16.56
C GLU A 180 6.13 20.39 -17.42
N ALA A 181 5.27 21.41 -17.48
CA ALA A 181 5.56 22.71 -18.09
C ALA A 181 6.40 23.66 -17.22
N GLY A 182 6.84 23.22 -16.02
CA GLY A 182 7.70 23.99 -15.13
C GLY A 182 6.96 24.95 -14.18
N LEU A 183 5.64 24.85 -14.04
CA LEU A 183 4.85 25.70 -13.14
C LEU A 183 4.72 25.07 -11.75
N GLU A 184 4.85 25.90 -10.71
CA GLU A 184 4.51 25.50 -9.35
C GLU A 184 2.99 25.54 -9.16
N CYS A 185 2.39 24.38 -8.90
CA CYS A 185 0.94 24.24 -8.72
C CYS A 185 0.59 23.59 -7.39
N THR A 186 -0.36 24.22 -6.69
CA THR A 186 -0.90 23.79 -5.41
C THR A 186 -2.40 23.53 -5.55
N SER A 187 -2.82 22.29 -5.30
CA SER A 187 -4.24 21.90 -5.27
C SER A 187 -4.84 22.10 -3.88
N ASN A 188 -6.15 22.34 -3.83
CA ASN A 188 -6.93 22.45 -2.59
C ASN A 188 -6.36 23.50 -1.61
N PHE A 189 -6.06 24.69 -2.14
CA PHE A 189 -5.50 25.81 -1.41
C PHE A 189 -6.62 26.73 -0.86
N ARG A 190 -6.30 27.45 0.22
CA ARG A 190 -7.25 28.36 0.87
C ARG A 190 -6.99 29.79 0.42
N VAL A 191 -8.00 30.46 -0.15
CA VAL A 191 -8.00 31.90 -0.47
C VAL A 191 -8.96 32.60 0.47
N GLY A 192 -8.43 33.25 1.50
CA GLY A 192 -9.25 33.88 2.54
C GLY A 192 -10.16 32.85 3.24
N CYS A 193 -11.47 33.05 3.17
CA CYS A 193 -12.49 32.14 3.73
C CYS A 193 -13.02 31.10 2.74
N ILE A 194 -12.58 31.11 1.48
CA ILE A 194 -13.07 30.22 0.41
C ILE A 194 -11.95 29.24 0.01
N PHE A 195 -12.33 28.01 -0.32
CA PHE A 195 -11.39 27.01 -0.85
C PHE A 195 -11.36 27.10 -2.38
N GLY A 196 -10.16 27.26 -2.93
CA GLY A 196 -9.92 27.21 -4.37
C GLY A 196 -9.43 25.83 -4.80
N THR A 197 -9.86 25.38 -5.97
CA THR A 197 -9.50 24.05 -6.51
C THR A 197 -8.02 24.00 -6.90
N LEU A 198 -7.51 25.00 -7.64
CA LEU A 198 -6.13 25.05 -8.14
C LEU A 198 -5.56 26.47 -8.12
N SER A 199 -4.33 26.63 -7.62
CA SER A 199 -3.51 27.82 -7.87
C SER A 199 -2.21 27.41 -8.50
N CYS A 200 -1.78 28.18 -9.49
CA CYS A 200 -0.45 28.06 -10.08
C CYS A 200 0.20 29.44 -10.11
N GLY A 201 1.48 29.47 -9.75
CA GLY A 201 2.31 30.66 -9.77
C GLY A 201 3.48 30.48 -10.74
N ILE A 202 4.00 31.60 -11.22
CA ILE A 202 5.32 31.66 -11.87
C ILE A 202 6.26 32.21 -10.81
N THR A 203 7.23 31.41 -10.38
CA THR A 203 8.34 31.92 -9.57
C THR A 203 9.33 32.59 -10.52
N THR A 204 9.21 33.91 -10.68
CA THR A 204 10.32 34.70 -11.24
C THR A 204 11.43 34.68 -10.20
N LEU A 205 12.57 34.06 -10.56
CA LEU A 205 13.81 34.12 -9.78
C LEU A 205 14.24 35.57 -9.51
#